data_AF-A0A8T5NTN8-F1
#
_entry.id   AF-A0A8T5NTN8-F1
#
_cell.length_a   1.000
_cell.length_b   1.000
_cell.length_c   1.000
_cell.angle_alpha   90.00
_cell.angle_beta   90.00
_cell.angle_gamma   90.00
#
_symmetry.space_group_name_H-M   'P 1'
#
loop_
_entity.id
_entity.type
_entity.pdbx_description
1 polymer ?
#
loop_
_entity_poly.entity_id
_entity_poly.type
_entity_poly.pdbx_seq_one_letter_code
_entity_poly.pdbx_strand_id
1 'polypeptide(L)'
;MDIDKSELKNKSFECLDGCAMCCLCQPELSMEELARFKKYGLAAGLTHEHIQGHVTDEPTAIKLQGGNGACHFLLDRRCTIHDLRAASCRQFPVHLHALHRIQLNANRSCRGITKGGDSLAEFGDGLLVDIDPAVISGILAETIDAVHSFESNARDSNVYQSPERLREAADALIPFLDNPKGIGKVLAFADSGPELGGMPVEDIVQMVQDSDTPDDLIDMANEGNLEQLDLDNPAWLPIYVDGNFRWRTYRAVSDSIEVMEIRPDGKTVPEISITGLELAQPNNGARKIFSDYVKLLNTRDPFLGYAYWLCDDQDYEYDLMTVYLGLLATTMLDLWWRSCLIGRIIGKDVLDAELALEGIKAFDMDCLDMPTMGVFF
;
A
#
# COMPACT_ATOMS: atom_id res chain seq x y z
N MET A 1 0.95 -10.43 -24.61
CA MET A 1 1.06 -9.70 -23.34
C MET A 1 -0.01 -10.24 -22.42
N ASP A 2 0.40 -10.81 -21.29
CA ASP A 2 -0.53 -11.26 -20.25
C ASP A 2 -0.85 -10.07 -19.34
N ILE A 3 -2.15 -9.82 -19.09
CA ILE A 3 -2.61 -8.76 -18.21
C ILE A 3 -3.47 -9.41 -17.13
N ASP A 4 -2.98 -9.40 -15.90
CA ASP A 4 -3.67 -9.96 -14.76
C ASP A 4 -4.68 -8.96 -14.18
N LYS A 5 -5.96 -9.32 -14.28
CA LYS A 5 -7.09 -8.57 -13.70
C LYS A 5 -7.82 -9.37 -12.63
N SER A 6 -7.21 -10.44 -12.12
CA SER A 6 -7.84 -11.39 -11.20
C SER A 6 -8.37 -10.72 -9.94
N GLU A 7 -7.64 -9.74 -9.37
CA GLU A 7 -8.09 -8.99 -8.19
C GLU A 7 -9.41 -8.25 -8.46
N LEU A 8 -9.57 -7.65 -9.65
CA LEU A 8 -10.72 -6.80 -9.97
C LEU A 8 -12.01 -7.61 -10.21
N LYS A 9 -11.89 -8.91 -10.52
CA LYS A 9 -13.04 -9.78 -10.82
C LYS A 9 -14.02 -9.82 -9.64
N ASN A 10 -15.31 -9.83 -9.98
CA ASN A 10 -16.44 -9.88 -9.05
C ASN A 10 -16.47 -8.72 -8.03
N LYS A 11 -15.84 -7.59 -8.37
CA LYS A 11 -15.92 -6.34 -7.59
C LYS A 11 -16.61 -5.26 -8.39
N SER A 12 -17.23 -4.36 -7.66
CA SER A 12 -17.84 -3.17 -8.23
C SER A 12 -17.18 -1.93 -7.65
N PHE A 13 -17.36 -0.80 -8.32
CA PHE A 13 -16.93 0.51 -7.84
C PHE A 13 -17.97 1.59 -8.13
N GLU A 14 -18.20 2.41 -7.11
CA GLU A 14 -18.99 3.63 -7.20
C GLU A 14 -18.23 4.78 -6.53
N CYS A 15 -18.09 5.92 -7.21
CA CYS A 15 -17.51 7.11 -6.62
C CYS A 15 -18.49 7.72 -5.62
N LEU A 16 -18.14 7.68 -4.33
CA LEU A 16 -19.01 8.15 -3.25
C LEU A 16 -18.93 9.66 -3.10
N ASP A 17 -20.10 10.32 -3.12
CA ASP A 17 -20.18 11.77 -2.98
C ASP A 17 -19.62 12.24 -1.63
N GLY A 18 -18.85 13.33 -1.64
CA GLY A 18 -18.21 13.89 -0.45
C GLY A 18 -16.94 13.18 0.03
N CYS A 19 -16.63 11.98 -0.49
CA CYS A 19 -15.46 11.19 -0.08
C CYS A 19 -14.14 11.89 -0.44
N ALA A 20 -13.93 12.17 -1.73
CA ALA A 20 -12.78 12.90 -2.29
C ALA A 20 -11.38 12.43 -1.83
N MET A 21 -11.24 11.16 -1.41
CA MET A 21 -9.96 10.56 -1.03
C MET A 21 -8.88 10.69 -2.12
N CYS A 22 -9.24 10.44 -3.38
CA CYS A 22 -8.32 10.55 -4.52
C CYS A 22 -7.74 11.95 -4.75
N CYS A 23 -8.31 12.98 -4.11
CA CYS A 23 -7.84 14.35 -4.18
C CYS A 23 -6.91 14.71 -3.01
N LEU A 24 -6.54 13.75 -2.16
CA LEU A 24 -5.63 13.97 -1.03
C LEU A 24 -4.17 13.60 -1.35
N CYS A 25 -3.93 12.95 -2.48
CA CYS A 25 -2.59 12.70 -3.00
C CYS A 25 -2.20 13.79 -3.99
N GLN A 26 -0.90 14.10 -4.11
CA GLN A 26 -0.41 15.00 -5.16
C GLN A 26 -0.23 14.21 -6.47
N PRO A 27 -1.00 14.50 -7.52
CA PRO A 27 -0.77 13.84 -8.80
C PRO A 27 0.38 14.51 -9.55
N GLU A 28 1.26 13.67 -10.06
CA GLU A 28 2.30 14.04 -11.02
C GLU A 28 1.75 13.98 -12.45
N LEU A 29 2.40 14.73 -13.34
CA LEU A 29 2.03 14.90 -14.73
C LEU A 29 3.20 14.51 -15.63
N SER A 30 2.91 13.70 -16.64
CA SER A 30 3.83 13.56 -17.77
C SER A 30 3.96 14.88 -18.54
N MET A 31 5.00 14.99 -19.38
CA MET A 31 5.17 16.17 -20.24
C MET A 31 4.00 16.39 -21.21
N GLU A 32 3.37 15.31 -21.66
CA GLU A 32 2.15 15.40 -22.48
C GLU A 32 0.97 15.93 -21.68
N GLU A 33 0.78 15.43 -20.45
CA GLU A 33 -0.29 15.93 -19.58
C GLU A 33 -0.05 17.38 -19.17
N LEU A 34 1.19 17.78 -18.91
CA LEU A 34 1.58 19.17 -18.68
C LEU A 34 1.15 20.06 -19.86
N ALA A 35 1.45 19.66 -21.10
CA ALA A 35 1.04 20.39 -22.29
C ALA A 35 -0.50 20.48 -22.40
N ARG A 36 -1.21 19.39 -22.08
CA ARG A 36 -2.68 19.34 -22.03
C ARG A 36 -3.24 20.31 -20.99
N PHE A 37 -2.71 20.32 -19.78
CA PHE A 37 -3.13 21.21 -18.70
C PHE A 37 -2.91 22.68 -19.07
N LYS A 38 -1.74 23.01 -19.65
CA LYS A 38 -1.45 24.36 -20.18
C LYS A 38 -2.48 24.77 -21.25
N LYS A 39 -2.77 23.89 -22.21
CA LYS A 39 -3.74 24.12 -23.29
C LYS A 39 -5.16 24.41 -22.79
N TYR A 40 -5.62 23.71 -21.75
CA TYR A 40 -6.96 23.88 -21.18
C TYR A 40 -7.05 24.95 -20.07
N GLY A 41 -6.01 25.76 -19.88
CA GLY A 41 -6.03 26.87 -18.92
C GLY A 41 -5.90 26.44 -17.45
N LEU A 42 -5.37 25.24 -17.20
CA LEU A 42 -5.19 24.67 -15.86
C LEU A 42 -3.81 25.00 -15.25
N ALA A 43 -2.99 25.80 -15.95
CA ALA A 43 -1.62 26.11 -15.54
C ALA A 43 -1.50 26.73 -14.14
N ALA A 44 -2.53 27.45 -13.67
CA ALA A 44 -2.53 28.06 -12.35
C ALA A 44 -2.44 27.04 -11.21
N GLY A 45 -2.90 25.80 -11.45
CA GLY A 45 -2.86 24.71 -10.50
C GLY A 45 -1.59 23.87 -10.53
N LEU A 46 -0.56 24.25 -11.30
CA LEU A 46 0.65 23.45 -11.48
C LEU A 46 1.85 23.99 -10.68
N THR A 47 2.70 23.11 -10.17
CA THR A 47 3.89 23.43 -9.36
C THR A 47 5.10 22.64 -9.83
N HIS A 48 6.28 23.23 -9.59
CA HIS A 48 7.60 22.60 -9.78
C HIS A 48 8.00 21.73 -8.58
N GLU A 49 7.38 21.96 -7.43
CA GLU A 49 7.70 21.28 -6.17
C GLU A 49 6.81 20.05 -6.01
N HIS A 50 7.45 18.88 -5.96
CA HIS A 50 6.80 17.60 -5.71
C HIS A 50 6.78 17.32 -4.21
N ILE A 51 5.77 16.59 -3.75
CA ILE A 51 5.53 16.34 -2.33
C ILE A 51 6.66 15.51 -1.72
N GLN A 52 7.33 14.69 -2.52
CA GLN A 52 8.53 13.91 -2.16
C GLN A 52 9.79 14.79 -2.02
N GLY A 53 9.69 16.12 -2.20
CA GLY A 53 10.76 17.08 -1.92
C GLY A 53 11.67 17.41 -3.09
N HIS A 54 11.46 16.81 -4.28
CA HIS A 54 12.23 17.16 -5.47
C HIS A 54 11.59 18.31 -6.25
N VAL A 55 12.42 19.10 -6.92
CA VAL A 55 12.01 20.26 -7.71
C VAL A 55 12.39 20.05 -9.17
N THR A 56 11.44 20.23 -10.08
CA THR A 56 11.62 20.00 -11.51
C THR A 56 11.67 21.32 -12.30
N ASP A 57 12.35 21.30 -13.45
CA ASP A 57 12.47 22.48 -14.32
C ASP A 57 11.12 22.94 -14.90
N GLU A 58 10.19 22.00 -15.08
CA GLU A 58 8.82 22.24 -15.57
C GLU A 58 7.82 21.89 -14.47
N PRO A 59 6.64 22.53 -14.39
CA PRO A 59 5.72 22.31 -13.28
C PRO A 59 4.92 21.00 -13.48
N THR A 60 5.57 19.87 -13.22
CA THR A 60 5.11 18.50 -13.46
C THR A 60 4.27 17.92 -12.32
N ALA A 61 3.81 18.73 -11.37
CA ALA A 61 2.88 18.30 -10.34
C ALA A 61 1.70 19.26 -10.18
N ILE A 62 0.56 18.77 -9.69
CA ILE A 62 -0.57 19.63 -9.30
C ILE A 62 -0.32 20.18 -7.89
N LYS A 63 -0.62 21.46 -7.67
CA LYS A 63 -0.55 22.10 -6.34
C LYS A 63 -1.50 21.43 -5.36
N LEU A 64 -1.06 21.33 -4.11
CA LEU A 64 -1.92 21.09 -2.97
C LEU A 64 -2.35 22.42 -2.36
N GLN A 65 -3.60 22.52 -1.92
CA GLN A 65 -4.12 23.68 -1.19
C GLN A 65 -3.36 23.82 0.12
N GLY A 66 -2.82 25.01 0.40
CA GLY A 66 -1.98 25.25 1.58
C GLY A 66 -0.63 24.53 1.58
N GLY A 67 -0.25 23.83 0.50
CA GLY A 67 0.99 23.07 0.38
C GLY A 67 0.90 21.61 0.80
N ASN A 68 -0.03 21.27 1.70
CA ASN A 68 -0.18 19.93 2.29
C ASN A 68 -1.64 19.46 2.41
N GLY A 69 -2.59 20.18 1.80
CA GLY A 69 -4.02 19.86 1.81
C GLY A 69 -4.47 19.06 0.59
N ALA A 70 -5.73 19.25 0.22
CA ALA A 70 -6.29 18.61 -0.96
C ALA A 70 -5.74 19.22 -2.26
N CYS A 71 -5.93 18.52 -3.38
CA CYS A 71 -5.64 19.01 -4.72
C CYS A 71 -6.26 20.39 -4.98
N HIS A 72 -5.51 21.26 -5.67
CA HIS A 72 -5.91 22.62 -6.03
C HIS A 72 -7.26 22.68 -6.74
N PHE A 73 -7.61 21.66 -7.54
CA PHE A 73 -8.86 21.60 -8.30
C PHE A 73 -10.02 20.95 -7.52
N LEU A 74 -9.89 20.75 -6.22
CA LEU A 74 -10.98 20.30 -5.38
C LEU A 74 -11.76 21.49 -4.83
N LEU A 75 -13.07 21.53 -5.12
CA LEU A 75 -14.01 22.51 -4.56
C LEU A 75 -15.23 21.78 -4.02
N ASP A 76 -15.66 22.10 -2.79
CA ASP A 76 -16.83 21.49 -2.15
C ASP A 76 -16.84 19.95 -2.22
N ARG A 77 -15.67 19.34 -1.97
CA ARG A 77 -15.44 17.88 -2.03
C ARG A 77 -15.70 17.26 -3.42
N ARG A 78 -15.66 18.04 -4.49
CA ARG A 78 -15.81 17.59 -5.88
C ARG A 78 -14.66 18.09 -6.75
N CYS A 79 -14.14 17.21 -7.59
CA CYS A 79 -13.08 17.56 -8.54
C CYS A 79 -13.68 18.43 -9.66
N THR A 80 -13.21 19.67 -9.79
CA THR A 80 -13.72 20.61 -10.80
C THR A 80 -13.20 20.32 -12.21
N ILE A 81 -12.18 19.46 -12.33
CA ILE A 81 -11.56 19.05 -13.60
C ILE A 81 -11.78 17.56 -13.87
N HIS A 82 -12.88 16.97 -13.40
CA HIS A 82 -13.10 15.52 -13.45
C HIS A 82 -12.78 14.87 -14.81
N ASP A 83 -13.17 15.51 -15.90
CA ASP A 83 -12.97 14.98 -17.27
C ASP A 83 -11.58 15.29 -17.85
N LEU A 84 -10.80 16.14 -17.16
CA LEU A 84 -9.45 16.57 -17.55
C LEU A 84 -8.37 16.12 -16.54
N ARG A 85 -8.74 15.27 -15.57
CA ARG A 85 -7.88 14.72 -14.52
C ARG A 85 -6.56 14.17 -15.08
N ALA A 86 -5.50 14.20 -14.28
CA ALA A 86 -4.22 13.54 -14.57
C ALA A 86 -4.39 12.00 -14.69
N ALA A 87 -3.41 11.31 -15.28
CA ALA A 87 -3.47 9.87 -15.52
C ALA A 87 -3.67 9.09 -14.23
N SER A 88 -2.83 9.35 -13.22
CA SER A 88 -2.95 8.79 -11.86
C SER A 88 -4.34 9.01 -11.25
N CYS A 89 -4.93 10.20 -11.42
CA CYS A 89 -6.28 10.49 -10.93
C CYS A 89 -7.40 9.77 -11.70
N ARG A 90 -7.18 9.40 -12.97
CA ARG A 90 -8.13 8.61 -13.78
C ARG A 90 -8.05 7.13 -13.43
N GLN A 91 -6.86 6.65 -13.07
CA GLN A 91 -6.61 5.26 -12.69
C GLN A 91 -7.28 4.91 -11.36
N PHE A 92 -7.33 5.82 -10.38
CA PHE A 92 -7.95 5.54 -9.08
C PHE A 92 -9.42 5.06 -9.21
N PRO A 93 -9.80 3.91 -8.61
CA PRO A 93 -9.10 3.21 -7.52
C PRO A 93 -8.28 1.97 -7.96
N VAL A 94 -7.90 1.88 -9.23
CA VAL A 94 -7.07 0.80 -9.77
C VAL A 94 -5.65 1.30 -10.03
N HIS A 95 -4.66 0.51 -9.65
CA HIS A 95 -3.25 0.75 -9.96
C HIS A 95 -2.78 -0.27 -10.99
N LEU A 96 -2.07 0.19 -12.02
CA LEU A 96 -1.42 -0.67 -13.00
C LEU A 96 0.03 -0.83 -12.60
N HIS A 97 0.50 -2.06 -12.45
CA HIS A 97 1.88 -2.35 -12.10
C HIS A 97 2.51 -3.28 -13.13
N ALA A 98 3.73 -2.96 -13.55
CA ALA A 98 4.57 -3.86 -14.34
C ALA A 98 5.60 -4.53 -13.43
N LEU A 99 5.71 -5.86 -13.53
CA LEU A 99 6.82 -6.66 -13.03
C LEU A 99 7.23 -7.69 -14.12
N HIS A 100 6.87 -8.97 -13.96
CA HIS A 100 6.96 -9.98 -15.02
C HIS A 100 5.81 -9.89 -16.03
N ARG A 101 4.74 -9.21 -15.64
CA ARG A 101 3.50 -8.98 -16.41
C ARG A 101 2.89 -7.66 -15.97
N ILE A 102 1.81 -7.25 -16.64
CA ILE A 102 0.98 -6.15 -16.17
C ILE A 102 -0.08 -6.70 -15.23
N GLN A 103 -0.19 -6.15 -14.02
CA GLN A 103 -1.23 -6.50 -13.07
C GLN A 103 -2.03 -5.26 -12.65
N LEU A 104 -3.35 -5.41 -12.62
CA LEU A 104 -4.28 -4.38 -12.16
C LEU A 104 -4.68 -4.68 -10.71
N ASN A 105 -4.33 -3.77 -9.81
CA ASN A 105 -4.49 -3.90 -8.36
C ASN A 105 -5.54 -2.92 -7.86
N ALA A 106 -6.46 -3.37 -7.01
CA ALA A 106 -7.49 -2.51 -6.46
C ALA A 106 -7.01 -1.85 -5.16
N ASN A 107 -7.00 -0.52 -5.08
CA ASN A 107 -6.69 0.19 -3.85
C ASN A 107 -7.84 0.03 -2.85
N ARG A 108 -7.65 -0.83 -1.84
CA ARG A 108 -8.68 -1.20 -0.85
C ARG A 108 -8.94 -0.10 0.17
N SER A 109 -8.17 0.99 0.17
CA SER A 109 -8.51 2.22 0.89
C SER A 109 -9.69 2.97 0.26
N CYS A 110 -9.98 2.73 -1.02
CA CYS A 110 -11.18 3.27 -1.66
C CYS A 110 -12.46 2.68 -1.06
N ARG A 111 -13.24 3.52 -0.38
CA ARG A 111 -14.56 3.16 0.20
C ARG A 111 -15.62 2.76 -0.81
N GLY A 112 -15.47 3.19 -2.07
CA GLY A 112 -16.41 2.93 -3.15
C GLY A 112 -16.35 1.49 -3.68
N ILE A 113 -15.27 0.76 -3.39
CA ILE A 113 -15.13 -0.63 -3.82
C ILE A 113 -16.14 -1.50 -3.06
N THR A 114 -16.79 -2.42 -3.80
CA THR A 114 -17.85 -3.34 -3.35
C THR A 114 -19.11 -2.69 -2.76
N LYS A 115 -19.32 -1.38 -2.99
CA LYS A 115 -20.55 -0.67 -2.58
C LYS A 115 -21.68 -0.69 -3.61
N GLY A 116 -21.43 -1.21 -4.79
CA GLY A 116 -22.32 -1.10 -5.96
C GLY A 116 -21.61 -0.44 -7.14
N GLY A 117 -22.37 0.01 -8.13
CA GLY A 117 -21.86 0.69 -9.32
C GLY A 117 -21.36 -0.25 -10.41
N ASP A 118 -20.42 0.25 -11.20
CA ASP A 118 -19.89 -0.41 -12.39
C ASP A 118 -18.95 -1.57 -12.01
N SER A 119 -18.74 -2.50 -12.94
CA SER A 119 -17.76 -3.56 -12.75
C SER A 119 -16.35 -2.95 -12.65
N LEU A 120 -15.64 -3.28 -11.58
CA LEU A 120 -14.27 -2.79 -11.39
C LEU A 120 -13.33 -3.36 -12.46
N ALA A 121 -13.60 -4.57 -12.95
CA ALA A 121 -12.85 -5.16 -14.06
C ALA A 121 -13.08 -4.41 -15.38
N GLU A 122 -14.30 -3.96 -15.66
CA GLU A 122 -14.61 -3.15 -16.86
C GLU A 122 -14.00 -1.75 -16.74
N PHE A 123 -14.01 -1.16 -15.54
CA PHE A 123 -13.26 0.06 -15.26
C PHE A 123 -11.77 -0.10 -15.57
N GLY A 124 -11.15 -1.18 -15.11
CA GLY A 124 -9.76 -1.52 -15.42
C GLY A 124 -9.51 -1.71 -16.91
N ASP A 125 -10.44 -2.33 -17.64
CA ASP A 125 -10.35 -2.45 -19.11
C ASP A 125 -10.41 -1.08 -19.79
N GLY A 126 -11.24 -0.17 -19.30
CA GLY A 126 -11.28 1.22 -19.78
C GLY A 126 -9.95 1.95 -19.64
N LEU A 127 -9.21 1.72 -18.55
CA LEU A 127 -7.88 2.32 -18.34
C LEU A 127 -6.86 1.87 -19.40
N LEU A 128 -6.97 0.62 -19.87
CA LEU A 128 -6.04 0.04 -20.84
C LEU A 128 -6.34 0.46 -22.28
N VAL A 129 -7.59 0.82 -22.60
CA VAL A 129 -7.99 1.23 -23.95
C VAL A 129 -7.31 2.53 -24.38
N ASP A 130 -7.06 3.43 -23.43
CA ASP A 130 -6.49 4.75 -23.70
C ASP A 130 -4.95 4.74 -23.78
N ILE A 131 -4.31 3.60 -23.54
CA ILE A 131 -2.85 3.46 -23.55
C ILE A 131 -2.42 2.73 -24.81
N ASP A 132 -1.46 3.30 -25.54
CA ASP A 132 -0.87 2.64 -26.72
C ASP A 132 -0.25 1.28 -26.32
N PRO A 133 -0.64 0.16 -26.94
CA PRO A 133 -0.06 -1.15 -26.66
C PRO A 133 1.47 -1.20 -26.79
N ALA A 134 2.07 -0.36 -27.63
CA ALA A 134 3.51 -0.24 -27.77
C ALA A 134 4.17 0.38 -26.52
N VAL A 135 3.49 1.32 -25.86
CA VAL A 135 3.94 1.92 -24.59
C VAL A 135 3.91 0.88 -23.48
N ILE A 136 2.79 0.14 -23.34
CA ILE A 136 2.69 -0.92 -22.33
C ILE A 136 3.76 -1.99 -22.56
N SER A 137 3.96 -2.39 -23.82
CA SER A 137 4.97 -3.39 -24.17
C SER A 137 6.40 -2.90 -23.88
N GLY A 138 6.68 -1.61 -24.12
CA GLY A 138 7.97 -1.00 -23.81
C GLY A 138 8.24 -0.97 -22.30
N ILE A 139 7.29 -0.49 -21.51
CA ILE A 139 7.36 -0.47 -20.04
C ILE A 139 7.61 -1.87 -19.48
N LEU A 140 6.85 -2.86 -19.98
CA LEU A 140 7.02 -4.24 -19.54
C LEU A 140 8.40 -4.81 -19.93
N ALA A 141 8.90 -4.50 -21.12
CA ALA A 141 10.22 -4.96 -21.54
C ALA A 141 11.35 -4.38 -20.67
N GLU A 142 11.33 -3.07 -20.41
CA GLU A 142 12.30 -2.41 -19.53
C GLU A 142 12.25 -2.98 -18.10
N THR A 143 11.04 -3.25 -17.61
CA THR A 143 10.86 -3.84 -16.28
C THR A 143 11.39 -5.27 -16.21
N ILE A 144 11.11 -6.09 -17.24
CA ILE A 144 11.61 -7.46 -17.32
C ILE A 144 13.15 -7.49 -17.31
N ASP A 145 13.81 -6.56 -17.99
CA ASP A 145 15.27 -6.47 -17.98
C ASP A 145 15.83 -6.13 -16.58
N ALA A 146 15.17 -5.22 -15.85
CA ALA A 146 15.53 -4.92 -14.46
C ALA A 146 15.35 -6.13 -13.55
N VAL A 147 14.21 -6.83 -13.67
CA VAL A 147 13.93 -8.04 -12.90
C VAL A 147 14.92 -9.15 -13.20
N HIS A 148 15.24 -9.40 -14.48
CA HIS A 148 16.27 -10.39 -14.84
C HIS A 148 17.64 -10.07 -14.24
N SER A 149 17.99 -8.78 -14.15
CA SER A 149 19.24 -8.34 -13.54
C SER A 149 19.26 -8.67 -12.05
N PHE A 150 18.18 -8.34 -11.32
CA PHE A 150 18.00 -8.75 -9.92
C PHE A 150 18.09 -10.27 -9.74
N GLU A 151 17.34 -11.04 -10.54
CA GLU A 151 17.33 -12.49 -10.40
C GLU A 151 18.69 -13.11 -10.71
N SER A 152 19.50 -12.50 -11.58
CA SER A 152 20.89 -12.92 -11.81
C SER A 152 21.73 -12.69 -10.56
N ASN A 153 21.69 -11.48 -9.99
CA ASN A 153 22.45 -11.11 -8.80
C ASN A 153 22.07 -11.97 -7.58
N ALA A 154 20.78 -12.22 -7.38
CA ALA A 154 20.27 -13.06 -6.30
C ALA A 154 20.73 -14.52 -6.46
N ARG A 155 20.84 -15.03 -7.69
CA ARG A 155 21.38 -16.38 -7.97
C ARG A 155 22.88 -16.45 -7.74
N ASP A 156 23.62 -15.42 -8.16
CA ASP A 156 25.07 -15.32 -7.94
C ASP A 156 25.40 -15.24 -6.44
N SER A 157 24.51 -14.64 -5.65
CA SER A 157 24.57 -14.58 -4.19
C SER A 157 23.96 -15.79 -3.48
N ASN A 158 23.42 -16.76 -4.22
CA ASN A 158 22.80 -17.99 -3.71
C ASN A 158 21.60 -17.77 -2.75
N VAL A 159 20.88 -16.65 -2.89
CA VAL A 159 19.68 -16.30 -2.09
C VAL A 159 18.37 -16.40 -2.88
N TYR A 160 18.45 -16.62 -4.19
CA TYR A 160 17.29 -16.64 -5.08
C TYR A 160 16.34 -17.81 -4.80
N GLN A 161 15.04 -17.49 -4.76
CA GLN A 161 13.93 -18.46 -4.79
C GLN A 161 12.91 -18.02 -5.84
N SER A 162 12.23 -18.96 -6.51
CA SER A 162 11.25 -18.60 -7.53
C SER A 162 9.97 -17.98 -6.93
N PRO A 163 9.30 -17.05 -7.64
CA PRO A 163 8.04 -16.46 -7.18
C PRO A 163 6.98 -17.48 -6.76
N GLU A 164 6.85 -18.59 -7.49
CA GLU A 164 5.89 -19.66 -7.20
C GLU A 164 6.18 -20.29 -5.85
N ARG A 165 7.46 -20.53 -5.54
CA ARG A 165 7.88 -21.12 -4.28
C ARG A 165 7.68 -20.15 -3.11
N LEU A 166 8.03 -18.88 -3.29
CA LEU A 166 7.77 -17.83 -2.30
C LEU A 166 6.28 -17.79 -1.94
N ARG A 167 5.42 -17.79 -2.96
CA ARG A 167 3.98 -17.77 -2.82
C ARG A 167 3.42 -19.04 -2.17
N GLU A 168 3.94 -20.20 -2.54
CA GLU A 168 3.57 -21.49 -1.94
C GLU A 168 3.88 -21.53 -0.43
N ALA A 169 5.06 -21.07 -0.02
CA ALA A 169 5.44 -20.98 1.38
C ALA A 169 4.56 -20.00 2.15
N ALA A 170 4.31 -18.81 1.59
CA ALA A 170 3.42 -17.82 2.19
C ALA A 170 1.98 -18.35 2.32
N ASP A 171 1.46 -19.08 1.32
CA ASP A 171 0.14 -19.69 1.37
C ASP A 171 0.03 -20.74 2.49
N ALA A 172 1.07 -21.54 2.68
CA ALA A 172 1.14 -22.51 3.78
C ALA A 172 1.17 -21.84 5.16
N LEU A 173 1.66 -20.60 5.24
CA LEU A 173 1.81 -19.82 6.48
C LEU A 173 0.65 -18.85 6.77
N ILE A 174 -0.37 -18.75 5.90
CA ILE A 174 -1.56 -17.92 6.14
C ILE A 174 -2.18 -18.11 7.55
N PRO A 175 -2.32 -19.34 8.09
CA PRO A 175 -2.87 -19.54 9.44
C PRO A 175 -2.02 -18.93 10.56
N PHE A 176 -0.73 -18.67 10.33
CA PHE A 176 0.15 -17.98 11.27
C PHE A 176 -0.02 -16.46 11.14
N LEU A 177 -0.18 -15.95 9.92
CA LEU A 177 -0.25 -14.52 9.62
C LEU A 177 -1.60 -13.86 9.97
N ASP A 178 -2.58 -14.63 10.45
CA ASP A 178 -3.91 -14.12 10.82
C ASP A 178 -4.06 -13.72 12.30
N ASN A 179 -3.02 -13.93 13.13
CA ASN A 179 -3.05 -13.67 14.55
C ASN A 179 -1.67 -13.25 15.10
N PRO A 180 -1.61 -12.48 16.19
CA PRO A 180 -0.35 -11.93 16.71
C PRO A 180 0.71 -12.99 17.03
N LYS A 181 0.31 -14.09 17.66
CA LYS A 181 1.25 -15.15 18.05
C LYS A 181 1.93 -15.76 16.82
N GLY A 182 1.16 -16.07 15.78
CA GLY A 182 1.70 -16.62 14.54
C GLY A 182 2.53 -15.61 13.75
N ILE A 183 2.11 -14.34 13.70
CA ILE A 183 2.90 -13.24 13.10
C ILE A 183 4.29 -13.18 13.76
N GLY A 184 4.34 -13.16 15.10
CA GLY A 184 5.62 -13.11 15.81
C GLY A 184 6.50 -14.34 15.58
N LYS A 185 5.93 -15.53 15.35
CA LYS A 185 6.72 -16.72 14.95
C LYS A 185 7.38 -16.54 13.59
N VAL A 186 6.66 -15.99 12.61
CA VAL A 186 7.22 -15.73 11.28
C VAL A 186 8.30 -14.65 11.35
N LEU A 187 8.08 -13.60 12.17
CA LEU A 187 9.10 -12.57 12.42
C LEU A 187 10.36 -13.16 13.07
N ALA A 188 10.22 -13.95 14.12
CA ALA A 188 11.37 -14.59 14.79
C ALA A 188 12.12 -15.55 13.85
N PHE A 189 11.40 -16.29 13.01
CA PHE A 189 11.99 -17.09 11.95
C PHE A 189 12.80 -16.20 10.99
N ALA A 190 12.21 -15.10 10.51
CA ALA A 190 12.87 -14.21 9.56
C ALA A 190 14.12 -13.53 10.16
N ASP A 191 14.03 -13.04 11.39
CA ASP A 191 15.12 -12.40 12.13
C ASP A 191 16.30 -13.34 12.41
N SER A 192 16.04 -14.65 12.53
CA SER A 192 17.09 -15.64 12.69
C SER A 192 18.00 -15.80 11.46
N GLY A 193 17.63 -15.21 10.32
CA GLY A 193 18.40 -15.24 9.07
C GLY A 193 18.72 -16.65 8.58
N PRO A 194 17.75 -17.59 8.52
CA PRO A 194 18.05 -18.97 8.18
C PRO A 194 18.51 -19.07 6.72
N GLU A 195 19.54 -19.89 6.50
CA GLU A 195 19.94 -20.31 5.17
C GLU A 195 18.99 -21.43 4.71
N LEU A 196 18.14 -21.14 3.73
CA LEU A 196 17.05 -22.03 3.33
C LEU A 196 17.42 -22.91 2.14
N GLY A 197 18.25 -22.46 1.20
CA GLY A 197 18.92 -23.32 0.22
C GLY A 197 18.05 -24.40 -0.45
N GLY A 198 16.86 -24.06 -0.96
CA GLY A 198 15.97 -25.03 -1.62
C GLY A 198 15.26 -26.03 -0.69
N MET A 199 15.29 -25.79 0.62
CA MET A 199 14.59 -26.56 1.67
C MET A 199 13.08 -26.64 1.43
N PRO A 200 12.45 -27.84 1.47
CA PRO A 200 11.01 -28.03 1.28
C PRO A 200 10.14 -27.06 2.08
N VAL A 201 8.98 -26.68 1.52
CA VAL A 201 8.05 -25.74 2.17
C VAL A 201 7.57 -26.28 3.51
N GLU A 202 7.37 -27.58 3.63
CA GLU A 202 6.95 -28.22 4.87
C GLU A 202 7.97 -28.04 6.00
N ASP A 203 9.26 -28.08 5.67
CA ASP A 203 10.35 -27.88 6.62
C ASP A 203 10.42 -26.40 7.04
N ILE A 204 10.22 -25.46 6.11
CA ILE A 204 10.11 -24.02 6.42
C ILE A 204 8.95 -23.77 7.38
N VAL A 205 7.77 -24.34 7.10
CA VAL A 205 6.59 -24.23 7.97
C VAL A 205 6.88 -24.81 9.36
N GLN A 206 7.59 -25.93 9.43
CA GLN A 206 7.99 -26.54 10.69
C GLN A 206 8.96 -25.64 11.47
N MET A 207 9.94 -25.02 10.81
CA MET A 207 10.85 -24.05 11.45
C MET A 207 10.11 -22.83 12.01
N VAL A 208 9.15 -22.27 11.25
CA VAL A 208 8.27 -21.20 11.77
C VAL A 208 7.46 -21.70 12.96
N GLN A 209 6.92 -22.91 12.89
CA GLN A 209 6.14 -23.47 13.99
C GLN A 209 6.99 -23.66 15.25
N ASP A 210 8.25 -24.03 15.10
CA ASP A 210 9.20 -24.24 16.21
C ASP A 210 9.83 -22.93 16.72
N SER A 211 9.72 -21.85 15.96
CA SER A 211 10.16 -20.51 16.41
C SER A 211 9.28 -20.02 17.56
N ASP A 212 9.87 -19.31 18.51
CA ASP A 212 9.13 -18.69 19.59
C ASP A 212 8.64 -17.30 19.21
N THR A 213 7.44 -16.95 19.65
CA THR A 213 6.93 -15.58 19.50
C THR A 213 7.75 -14.66 20.41
N PRO A 214 8.31 -13.54 19.92
CA PRO A 214 9.02 -12.58 20.76
C PRO A 214 8.12 -12.07 21.90
N ASP A 215 8.67 -11.99 23.12
CA ASP A 215 7.94 -11.52 24.31
C ASP A 215 7.57 -10.03 24.19
N ASP A 216 8.33 -9.28 23.40
CA ASP A 216 8.23 -7.85 23.12
C ASP A 216 7.48 -7.52 21.82
N LEU A 217 6.76 -8.47 21.21
CA LEU A 217 6.04 -8.27 19.94
C LEU A 217 5.12 -7.03 19.93
N ILE A 218 4.48 -6.74 21.08
CA ILE A 218 3.61 -5.56 21.21
C ILE A 218 4.44 -4.27 21.17
N ASP A 219 5.61 -4.27 21.79
CA ASP A 219 6.52 -3.13 21.81
C ASP A 219 7.09 -2.92 20.41
N MET A 220 7.53 -3.99 19.73
CA MET A 220 7.93 -3.95 18.31
C MET A 220 6.86 -3.32 17.41
N ALA A 221 5.60 -3.73 17.57
CA ALA A 221 4.49 -3.17 16.78
C ALA A 221 4.27 -1.67 17.05
N ASN A 222 4.36 -1.27 18.32
CA ASN A 222 4.18 0.13 18.72
C ASN A 222 5.35 1.00 18.25
N GLU A 223 6.59 0.59 18.50
CA GLU A 223 7.79 1.35 18.13
C GLU A 223 7.88 1.52 16.61
N GLY A 224 7.75 0.42 15.85
CA GLY A 224 7.81 0.47 14.39
C GLY A 224 6.74 1.36 13.77
N ASN A 225 5.50 1.33 14.29
CA ASN A 225 4.44 2.21 13.79
C ASN A 225 4.60 3.66 14.26
N LEU A 226 5.15 3.92 15.45
CA LEU A 226 5.43 5.28 15.90
C LEU A 226 6.51 5.94 15.03
N GLU A 227 7.57 5.21 14.69
CA GLU A 227 8.61 5.67 13.76
C GLU A 227 8.03 6.02 12.39
N GLN A 228 7.14 5.18 11.84
CA GLN A 228 6.44 5.46 10.58
C GLN A 228 5.53 6.70 10.63
N LEU A 229 5.12 7.14 11.83
CA LEU A 229 4.28 8.32 12.04
C LEU A 229 5.07 9.55 12.51
N ASP A 230 6.37 9.42 12.77
CA ASP A 230 7.27 10.51 13.13
C ASP A 230 7.93 11.10 11.87
N LEU A 231 7.10 11.68 11.01
CA LEU A 231 7.54 12.27 9.74
C LEU A 231 7.58 13.78 9.83
N ASP A 232 8.69 14.36 9.35
CA ASP A 232 8.93 15.80 9.36
C ASP A 232 7.93 16.57 8.47
N ASN A 233 7.48 15.96 7.38
CA ASN A 233 6.54 16.57 6.44
C ASN A 233 5.11 16.05 6.69
N PRO A 234 4.17 16.91 7.11
CA PRO A 234 2.78 16.52 7.33
C PRO A 234 2.08 15.90 6.11
N ALA A 235 2.57 16.18 4.90
CA ALA A 235 2.01 15.62 3.68
C ALA A 235 2.41 14.16 3.41
N TRP A 236 3.39 13.63 4.14
CA TRP A 236 3.78 12.21 4.09
C TRP A 236 3.04 11.36 5.12
N LEU A 237 2.31 12.00 6.05
CA LEU A 237 1.56 11.27 7.05
C LEU A 237 0.41 10.50 6.39
N PRO A 238 0.12 9.28 6.85
CA PRO A 238 -0.92 8.45 6.25
C PRO A 238 -2.29 9.11 6.37
N ILE A 239 -3.14 8.83 5.38
CA ILE A 239 -4.48 9.41 5.27
C ILE A 239 -5.53 8.32 5.38
N TYR A 240 -6.49 8.55 6.26
CA TYR A 240 -7.67 7.70 6.41
C TYR A 240 -8.93 8.52 6.23
N VAL A 241 -9.78 8.09 5.30
CA VAL A 241 -11.13 8.63 5.15
C VAL A 241 -12.08 7.70 5.90
N ASP A 242 -12.82 8.19 6.89
CA ASP A 242 -13.75 7.37 7.69
C ASP A 242 -15.10 7.12 7.02
N GLY A 243 -15.97 6.32 7.63
CA GLY A 243 -17.30 5.99 7.11
C GLY A 243 -18.25 7.19 6.95
N ASN A 244 -17.92 8.33 7.57
CA ASN A 244 -18.62 9.61 7.45
C ASN A 244 -17.85 10.62 6.56
N PHE A 245 -16.86 10.14 5.80
CA PHE A 245 -15.98 10.92 4.92
C PHE A 245 -15.17 12.02 5.62
N ARG A 246 -14.90 11.86 6.91
CA ARG A 246 -13.92 12.68 7.62
C ARG A 246 -12.52 12.24 7.21
N TRP A 247 -11.70 13.21 6.81
CA TRP A 247 -10.31 12.98 6.46
C TRP A 247 -9.48 13.08 7.71
N ARG A 248 -8.76 12.01 8.04
CA ARG A 248 -7.88 11.96 9.20
C ARG A 248 -6.45 11.67 8.77
N THR A 249 -5.54 12.18 9.57
CA THR A 249 -4.13 11.78 9.57
C THR A 249 -3.66 11.61 11.01
N TYR A 250 -2.49 11.00 11.15
CA TYR A 250 -1.91 10.60 12.43
C TYR A 250 -0.46 11.02 12.46
N ARG A 251 0.00 11.52 13.60
CA ARG A 251 1.41 11.87 13.82
C ARG A 251 1.86 11.37 15.17
N ALA A 252 3.05 10.80 15.23
CA ALA A 252 3.71 10.51 16.49
C ALA A 252 4.25 11.81 17.11
N VAL A 253 3.98 12.02 18.39
CA VAL A 253 4.53 13.12 19.18
C VAL A 253 4.98 12.54 20.51
N SER A 254 6.29 12.35 20.65
CA SER A 254 6.87 11.57 21.76
C SER A 254 6.20 10.19 21.84
N ASP A 255 5.68 9.78 23.00
CA ASP A 255 5.04 8.47 23.20
C ASP A 255 3.52 8.48 22.90
N SER A 256 3.05 9.43 22.10
CA SER A 256 1.63 9.61 21.80
C SER A 256 1.34 9.76 20.32
N ILE A 257 0.13 9.38 19.91
CA ILE A 257 -0.37 9.52 18.55
C ILE A 257 -1.41 10.64 18.55
N GLU A 258 -1.10 11.74 17.87
CA GLU A 258 -2.05 12.81 17.62
C GLU A 258 -2.90 12.49 16.39
N VAL A 259 -4.19 12.30 16.61
CA VAL A 259 -5.17 12.12 15.54
C VAL A 259 -5.76 13.47 15.17
N MET A 260 -5.72 13.79 13.89
CA MET A 260 -6.10 15.11 13.38
C MET A 260 -7.07 15.00 12.21
N GLU A 261 -8.09 15.85 12.18
CA GLU A 261 -8.93 16.04 10.99
C GLU A 261 -8.22 16.98 10.00
N ILE A 262 -8.11 16.57 8.74
CA ILE A 262 -7.53 17.38 7.66
C ILE A 262 -8.62 18.24 7.02
N ARG A 263 -8.37 19.55 6.92
CA ARG A 263 -9.19 20.49 6.14
C ARG A 263 -8.67 20.57 4.69
N PRO A 264 -9.52 20.98 3.72
CA PRO A 264 -9.09 21.12 2.33
C PRO A 264 -7.84 21.97 2.14
N ASP A 265 -7.65 23.01 2.95
CA ASP A 265 -6.50 23.92 2.92
C ASP A 265 -5.24 23.36 3.62
N GLY A 266 -5.22 22.09 4.01
CA GLY A 266 -4.08 21.44 4.66
C GLY A 266 -3.95 21.73 6.15
N LYS A 267 -4.81 22.59 6.71
CA LYS A 267 -4.85 22.79 8.16
C LYS A 267 -5.39 21.54 8.84
N THR A 268 -4.75 21.18 9.94
CA THR A 268 -5.18 20.08 10.80
C THR A 268 -5.91 20.61 12.03
N VAL A 269 -6.93 19.87 12.47
CA VAL A 269 -7.62 20.12 13.73
C VAL A 269 -7.41 18.90 14.62
N PRO A 270 -6.68 19.01 15.74
CA PRO A 270 -6.51 17.91 16.69
C PRO A 270 -7.87 17.40 17.19
N GLU A 271 -8.04 16.08 17.21
CA GLU A 271 -9.26 15.43 17.70
C GLU A 271 -9.02 14.70 19.03
N ILE A 272 -8.02 13.83 19.03
CA ILE A 272 -7.67 12.99 20.18
C ILE A 272 -6.16 12.74 20.17
N SER A 273 -5.58 12.69 21.37
CA SER A 273 -4.22 12.18 21.58
C SER A 273 -4.34 10.81 22.26
N ILE A 274 -3.67 9.82 21.69
CA ILE A 274 -3.69 8.43 22.16
C ILE A 274 -2.32 8.11 22.73
N THR A 275 -2.27 7.74 24.00
CA THR A 275 -1.06 7.27 24.70
C THR A 275 -1.28 5.83 25.11
N GLY A 276 -0.28 4.96 24.91
CA GLY A 276 -0.37 3.55 25.27
C GLY A 276 -1.48 2.81 24.51
N LEU A 277 -1.30 2.64 23.20
CA LEU A 277 -2.26 1.90 22.38
C LEU A 277 -2.28 0.42 22.80
N GLU A 278 -3.41 -0.04 23.32
CA GLU A 278 -3.62 -1.46 23.61
C GLU A 278 -4.01 -2.21 22.33
N LEU A 279 -3.31 -3.31 22.05
CA LEU A 279 -3.55 -4.13 20.87
C LEU A 279 -4.52 -5.28 21.17
N ALA A 280 -5.75 -5.14 20.70
CA ALA A 280 -6.79 -6.15 20.90
C ALA A 280 -6.52 -7.41 20.08
N GLN A 281 -6.83 -8.58 20.65
CA GLN A 281 -6.72 -9.85 19.93
C GLN A 281 -7.83 -9.98 18.86
N PRO A 282 -7.50 -10.40 17.63
CA PRO A 282 -8.50 -10.57 16.57
C PRO A 282 -9.44 -11.75 16.88
N ASN A 283 -10.74 -11.53 16.75
CA ASN A 283 -11.71 -12.61 16.80
C ASN A 283 -11.71 -13.41 15.47
N ASN A 284 -12.46 -14.52 15.41
CA ASN A 284 -12.51 -15.36 14.22
C ASN A 284 -12.94 -14.62 12.94
N GLY A 285 -13.78 -13.59 13.07
CA GLY A 285 -14.19 -12.73 11.94
C GLY A 285 -13.02 -11.89 11.43
N ALA A 286 -12.29 -11.21 12.33
CA ALA A 286 -11.09 -10.45 11.98
C ALA A 286 -10.00 -11.34 11.39
N ARG A 287 -9.73 -12.50 12.01
CA ARG A 287 -8.75 -13.49 11.52
C ARG A 287 -9.05 -13.89 10.08
N LYS A 288 -10.31 -14.17 9.74
CA LYS A 288 -10.70 -14.47 8.36
C LYS A 288 -10.38 -13.32 7.40
N ILE A 289 -10.66 -12.07 7.79
CA ILE A 289 -10.35 -10.89 6.98
C ILE A 289 -8.85 -10.75 6.78
N PHE A 290 -8.05 -10.95 7.82
CA PHE A 290 -6.60 -10.93 7.73
C PHE A 290 -6.05 -12.05 6.84
N SER A 291 -6.52 -13.29 6.99
CA SER A 291 -6.13 -14.38 6.08
C SER A 291 -6.46 -14.08 4.62
N ASP A 292 -7.64 -13.52 4.35
CA ASP A 292 -8.04 -13.15 2.99
C ASP A 292 -7.18 -11.99 2.44
N TYR A 293 -6.70 -11.10 3.31
CA TYR A 293 -5.80 -10.02 2.93
C TYR A 293 -4.37 -10.50 2.68
N VAL A 294 -3.84 -11.43 3.49
CA VAL A 294 -2.54 -12.09 3.24
C VAL A 294 -2.55 -12.77 1.87
N LYS A 295 -3.60 -13.53 1.55
CA LYS A 295 -3.76 -14.14 0.22
C LYS A 295 -3.72 -13.10 -0.89
N LEU A 296 -4.37 -11.97 -0.67
CA LEU A 296 -4.36 -10.89 -1.63
C LEU A 296 -2.94 -10.36 -1.84
N LEU A 297 -2.24 -9.98 -0.77
CA LEU A 297 -0.85 -9.50 -0.84
C LEU A 297 0.06 -10.52 -1.52
N ASN A 298 -0.07 -11.81 -1.19
CA ASN A 298 0.71 -12.90 -1.78
C ASN A 298 0.53 -12.99 -3.32
N THR A 299 -0.63 -12.59 -3.84
CA THR A 299 -0.90 -12.56 -5.29
C THR A 299 -0.47 -11.28 -6.01
N ARG A 300 -0.10 -10.23 -5.27
CA ARG A 300 0.25 -8.93 -5.84
C ARG A 300 1.71 -8.90 -6.30
N ASP A 301 1.92 -8.55 -7.55
CA ASP A 301 3.23 -8.31 -8.14
C ASP A 301 3.91 -7.06 -7.53
N PRO A 302 3.21 -5.97 -7.15
CA PRO A 302 3.84 -4.89 -6.37
C PRO A 302 4.48 -5.37 -5.06
N PHE A 303 3.81 -6.29 -4.35
CA PHE A 303 4.31 -6.81 -3.08
C PHE A 303 5.55 -7.70 -3.28
N LEU A 304 5.54 -8.53 -4.33
CA LEU A 304 6.72 -9.30 -4.75
C LEU A 304 7.88 -8.37 -5.17
N GLY A 305 7.57 -7.32 -5.93
CA GLY A 305 8.54 -6.32 -6.36
C GLY A 305 9.15 -5.55 -5.19
N TYR A 306 8.39 -5.31 -4.11
CA TYR A 306 8.93 -4.72 -2.88
C TYR A 306 9.90 -5.67 -2.18
N ALA A 307 9.60 -6.97 -2.11
CA ALA A 307 10.53 -7.95 -1.56
C ALA A 307 11.83 -8.03 -2.37
N TYR A 308 11.76 -7.90 -3.71
CA TYR A 308 12.95 -7.83 -4.57
C TYR A 308 13.77 -6.58 -4.27
N TRP A 309 13.10 -5.43 -4.16
CA TRP A 309 13.75 -4.17 -3.80
C TRP A 309 14.44 -4.25 -2.44
N LEU A 310 13.79 -4.80 -1.41
CA LEU A 310 14.39 -4.99 -0.09
C LEU A 310 15.60 -5.92 -0.12
N CYS A 311 15.52 -7.02 -0.86
CA CYS A 311 16.62 -7.97 -0.98
C CYS A 311 17.85 -7.34 -1.66
N ASP A 312 17.63 -6.50 -2.69
CA ASP A 312 18.68 -5.73 -3.35
C ASP A 312 19.25 -4.61 -2.44
N ASP A 313 18.39 -3.87 -1.74
CA ASP A 313 18.78 -2.80 -0.80
C ASP A 313 19.58 -3.32 0.40
N GLN A 314 19.34 -4.58 0.79
CA GLN A 314 20.09 -5.30 1.83
C GLN A 314 21.32 -6.03 1.27
N ASP A 315 21.80 -5.68 0.08
CA ASP A 315 22.98 -6.27 -0.56
C ASP A 315 22.94 -7.82 -0.61
N TYR A 316 21.74 -8.41 -0.75
CA TYR A 316 21.52 -9.86 -0.79
C TYR A 316 22.01 -10.61 0.48
N GLU A 317 22.01 -9.94 1.65
CA GLU A 317 22.46 -10.53 2.92
C GLU A 317 21.61 -11.74 3.36
N TYR A 318 20.31 -11.71 3.06
CA TYR A 318 19.36 -12.74 3.49
C TYR A 318 18.74 -13.50 2.31
N ASP A 319 18.40 -14.77 2.53
CA ASP A 319 17.60 -15.58 1.60
C ASP A 319 16.32 -14.83 1.18
N LEU A 320 16.00 -14.80 -0.11
CA LEU A 320 14.83 -14.06 -0.61
C LEU A 320 13.51 -14.56 -0.01
N MET A 321 13.44 -15.84 0.34
CA MET A 321 12.31 -16.41 1.08
C MET A 321 12.18 -15.81 2.48
N THR A 322 13.29 -15.62 3.18
CA THR A 322 13.34 -14.98 4.51
C THR A 322 12.86 -13.53 4.41
N VAL A 323 13.36 -12.77 3.42
CA VAL A 323 12.92 -11.39 3.15
C VAL A 323 11.42 -11.34 2.86
N TYR A 324 10.93 -12.23 1.98
CA TYR A 324 9.52 -12.25 1.57
C TYR A 324 8.56 -12.58 2.73
N LEU A 325 8.88 -13.59 3.54
CA LEU A 325 8.07 -14.00 4.69
C LEU A 325 8.15 -12.97 5.82
N GLY A 326 9.33 -12.39 6.06
CA GLY A 326 9.52 -11.29 7.00
C GLY A 326 8.68 -10.08 6.61
N LEU A 327 8.73 -9.68 5.35
CA LEU A 327 7.91 -8.58 4.82
C LEU A 327 6.41 -8.83 5.02
N LEU A 328 5.91 -10.05 4.73
CA LEU A 328 4.50 -10.41 4.99
C LEU A 328 4.15 -10.27 6.47
N ALA A 329 5.00 -10.76 7.35
CA ALA A 329 4.76 -10.72 8.79
C ALA A 329 4.78 -9.29 9.33
N THR A 330 5.73 -8.46 8.92
CA THR A 330 5.79 -7.03 9.28
C THR A 330 4.56 -6.29 8.76
N THR A 331 4.16 -6.52 7.51
CA THR A 331 2.95 -5.92 6.92
C THR A 331 1.69 -6.28 7.72
N MET A 332 1.59 -7.52 8.20
CA MET A 332 0.45 -7.96 9.01
C MET A 332 0.51 -7.47 10.46
N LEU A 333 1.72 -7.27 11.01
CA LEU A 333 1.93 -6.62 12.31
C LEU A 333 1.41 -5.17 12.26
N ASP A 334 1.79 -4.42 11.22
CA ASP A 334 1.36 -3.04 11.00
C ASP A 334 -0.15 -2.94 10.75
N LEU A 335 -0.72 -3.86 9.96
CA LEU A 335 -2.17 -3.91 9.76
C LEU A 335 -2.92 -4.19 11.07
N TRP A 336 -2.43 -5.13 11.90
CA TRP A 336 -3.03 -5.40 13.21
C TRP A 336 -2.99 -4.17 14.11
N TRP A 337 -1.84 -3.50 14.18
CA TRP A 337 -1.65 -2.27 14.92
C TRP A 337 -2.59 -1.17 14.43
N ARG A 338 -2.62 -0.93 13.11
CA ARG A 338 -3.46 0.10 12.47
C ARG A 338 -4.94 -0.18 12.71
N SER A 339 -5.36 -1.45 12.67
CA SER A 339 -6.74 -1.84 13.01
C SER A 339 -7.11 -1.47 14.45
N CYS A 340 -6.19 -1.67 15.41
CA CYS A 340 -6.40 -1.28 16.80
C CYS A 340 -6.44 0.25 16.97
N LEU A 341 -5.56 0.99 16.29
CA LEU A 341 -5.58 2.45 16.28
C LEU A 341 -6.93 2.99 15.78
N ILE A 342 -7.43 2.46 14.65
CA ILE A 342 -8.75 2.83 14.13
C ILE A 342 -9.85 2.50 15.13
N GLY A 343 -9.78 1.33 15.77
CA GLY A 343 -10.73 0.91 16.81
C GLY A 343 -10.79 1.93 17.93
N ARG A 344 -9.63 2.38 18.41
CA ARG A 344 -9.52 3.41 19.43
C ARG A 344 -10.13 4.74 19.01
N ILE A 345 -9.91 5.16 17.75
CA ILE A 345 -10.46 6.41 17.19
C ILE A 345 -11.99 6.39 17.13
N ILE A 346 -12.58 5.26 16.75
CA ILE A 346 -14.04 5.13 16.56
C ILE A 346 -14.77 4.56 17.79
N GLY A 347 -14.05 4.29 18.89
CA GLY A 347 -14.60 3.75 20.13
C GLY A 347 -15.04 2.29 20.03
N LYS A 348 -14.32 1.47 19.26
CA LYS A 348 -14.50 0.02 19.16
C LYS A 348 -13.30 -0.72 19.76
N ASP A 349 -13.54 -1.46 20.84
CA ASP A 349 -12.49 -2.22 21.54
C ASP A 349 -12.35 -3.66 21.02
N VAL A 350 -13.34 -4.16 20.27
CA VAL A 350 -13.32 -5.52 19.72
C VAL A 350 -12.78 -5.49 18.30
N LEU A 351 -11.67 -6.21 18.08
CA LEU A 351 -11.15 -6.46 16.75
C LEU A 351 -11.95 -7.56 16.04
N ASP A 352 -13.05 -7.12 15.42
CA ASP A 352 -13.95 -7.95 14.61
C ASP A 352 -13.72 -7.76 13.09
N ALA A 353 -14.53 -8.45 12.28
CA ALA A 353 -14.43 -8.37 10.82
C ALA A 353 -14.63 -6.95 10.27
N GLU A 354 -15.48 -6.15 10.90
CA GLU A 354 -15.73 -4.77 10.45
C GLU A 354 -14.52 -3.90 10.75
N LEU A 355 -13.96 -4.01 11.95
CA LEU A 355 -12.77 -3.25 12.32
C LEU A 355 -11.53 -3.67 11.52
N ALA A 356 -11.34 -4.95 11.26
CA ALA A 356 -10.27 -5.44 10.38
C ALA A 356 -10.39 -4.87 8.94
N LEU A 357 -11.62 -4.78 8.41
CA LEU A 357 -11.88 -4.13 7.11
C LEU A 357 -11.64 -2.62 7.13
N GLU A 358 -11.78 -1.96 8.28
CA GLU A 358 -11.42 -0.55 8.43
C GLU A 358 -9.90 -0.36 8.55
N GLY A 359 -9.19 -1.28 9.21
CA GLY A 359 -7.73 -1.35 9.20
C GLY A 359 -7.17 -1.45 7.79
N ILE A 360 -7.69 -2.39 6.97
CA ILE A 360 -7.27 -2.51 5.56
C ILE A 360 -7.50 -1.20 4.80
N LYS A 361 -8.64 -0.52 5.02
CA LYS A 361 -8.90 0.77 4.36
C LYS A 361 -7.92 1.86 4.79
N ALA A 362 -7.40 1.80 6.01
CA ALA A 362 -6.44 2.76 6.54
C ALA A 362 -4.98 2.42 6.20
N PHE A 363 -4.73 1.33 5.49
CA PHE A 363 -3.37 0.77 5.32
C PHE A 363 -3.03 0.33 3.89
N ASP A 364 -4.00 -0.14 3.09
CA ASP A 364 -3.70 -0.73 1.77
C ASP A 364 -3.10 0.27 0.76
N MET A 365 -3.39 1.56 0.90
CA MET A 365 -2.72 2.61 0.13
C MET A 365 -1.24 2.69 0.48
N ASP A 366 -0.90 2.69 1.77
CA ASP A 366 0.49 2.68 2.25
C ASP A 366 1.26 1.46 1.66
N CYS A 367 0.62 0.28 1.60
CA CYS A 367 1.21 -0.91 0.95
C CYS A 367 1.44 -0.76 -0.56
N LEU A 368 0.57 -0.04 -1.27
CA LEU A 368 0.70 0.18 -2.72
C LEU A 368 1.70 1.29 -3.05
N ASP A 369 1.99 2.16 -2.09
CA ASP A 369 2.96 3.25 -2.21
C ASP A 369 4.38 2.82 -1.77
N MET A 370 4.55 1.59 -1.27
CA MET A 370 5.86 1.03 -0.92
C MET A 370 6.79 1.01 -2.15
N PRO A 371 8.12 1.17 -1.96
CA PRO A 371 9.09 0.95 -3.02
C PRO A 371 8.85 -0.41 -3.68
N THR A 372 9.03 -0.49 -5.00
CA THR A 372 8.88 -1.76 -5.70
C THR A 372 9.86 -1.79 -6.85
N MET A 373 10.48 -2.95 -7.06
CA MET A 373 11.04 -3.26 -8.37
C MET A 373 9.89 -3.30 -9.39
N GLY A 374 10.13 -2.79 -10.59
CA GLY A 374 9.08 -2.51 -11.56
C GLY A 374 8.50 -1.12 -11.41
N VAL A 375 7.33 -0.89 -12.03
CA VAL A 375 6.80 0.48 -12.17
C VAL A 375 5.28 0.53 -12.17
N PHE A 376 4.74 1.53 -11.48
CA PHE A 376 3.35 1.97 -11.61
C PHE A 376 3.25 3.01 -12.73
N PHE A 377 2.27 2.88 -13.62
CA PHE A 377 2.15 3.75 -14.80
C PHE A 377 0.72 4.00 -15.27
#